data_AF-A0A1I7ELT5-F1
#
_entry.id   AF-A0A1I7ELT5-F1
#
_cell.length_a   1.000
_cell.length_b   1.000
_cell.length_c   1.000
_cell.angle_alpha   90.00
_cell.angle_beta   90.00
_cell.angle_gamma   90.00
#
_symmetry.space_group_name_H-M   'P 1'
#
loop_
_entity.id
_entity.type
_entity.pdbx_description
1 polymer ?
#
loop_
_entity_poly.entity_id
_entity_poly.type
_entity_poly.pdbx_seq_one_letter_code
_entity_poly.pdbx_strand_id
1 'polypeptide(L)'
;MFSRAMQPVACLSTRKEAPALIAPRFPILSLDERRLTPALGFIFDARWLLPGESIVSILWKFARANGLPGHALVRLMGADIDPYEGVEPMRDAVDVKHLRRTLLLPGKVLHASLLDAGQRGRHHPVFRYCRQCVLLGHHSVTYQMFSENRCPAHQRKLETQCHRCGRETPYILNASLVGSPYRCAQCGELYATQSPPAFAAKPAMRKEHRIAIARHFYNRMAGSFCLGVDDRVL
;
A
#
# COMPACT_ATOMS: atom_id res chain seq x y z
N MET A 1 20.91 45.03 75.97
CA MET A 1 22.10 44.30 76.44
C MET A 1 21.82 42.80 76.35
N PHE A 2 22.74 42.06 75.71
CA PHE A 2 22.83 40.60 75.55
C PHE A 2 21.74 39.86 74.75
N SER A 3 22.06 39.44 73.52
CA SER A 3 22.33 38.01 73.26
C SER A 3 22.75 37.68 71.82
N ARG A 4 23.88 36.98 71.76
CA ARG A 4 24.33 35.94 70.81
C ARG A 4 24.30 36.22 69.31
N ALA A 5 25.50 36.52 68.81
CA ALA A 5 25.95 36.12 67.48
C ALA A 5 25.87 34.59 67.31
N MET A 6 25.33 34.14 66.19
CA MET A 6 25.33 32.75 65.74
C MET A 6 25.74 32.79 64.27
N GLN A 7 26.97 32.37 63.98
CA GLN A 7 27.51 32.28 62.62
C GLN A 7 26.81 31.13 61.86
N PRO A 8 26.47 31.29 60.57
CA PRO A 8 26.12 30.15 59.74
C PRO A 8 27.39 29.42 59.29
N VAL A 9 27.43 28.12 59.60
CA VAL A 9 28.42 27.15 59.12
C VAL A 9 28.32 27.05 57.60
N ALA A 10 29.43 27.29 56.91
CA ALA A 10 29.56 27.05 55.49
C ALA A 10 29.52 25.53 55.20
N CYS A 11 28.38 25.02 54.74
CA CYS A 11 28.30 23.70 54.12
C CYS A 11 28.87 23.78 52.70
N LEU A 12 30.16 23.46 52.55
CA LEU A 12 30.77 23.13 51.26
C LEU A 12 30.19 21.79 50.75
N SER A 13 29.10 21.87 49.99
CA SER A 13 28.63 20.75 49.18
C SER A 13 29.42 20.75 47.86
N THR A 14 30.43 19.90 47.76
CA THR A 14 31.09 19.58 46.50
C THR A 14 30.15 18.72 45.67
N ARG A 15 29.36 19.34 44.79
CA ARG A 15 28.67 18.62 43.71
C ARG A 15 29.74 18.04 42.78
N LYS A 16 29.97 16.73 42.86
CA LYS A 16 30.65 15.99 41.79
C LYS A 16 29.77 16.09 40.54
N GLU A 17 30.25 16.81 39.53
CA GLU A 17 29.63 16.85 38.21
C GLU A 17 29.61 15.44 37.62
N ALA A 18 28.41 14.93 37.33
CA ALA A 18 28.24 13.70 36.59
C ALA A 18 28.69 13.93 35.14
N PRO A 19 29.42 12.98 34.51
CA PRO A 19 29.84 13.13 33.13
C PRO A 19 28.63 13.28 32.22
N ALA A 20 28.62 14.33 31.40
CA ALA A 20 27.58 14.61 30.44
C ALA A 20 27.41 13.40 29.50
N LEU A 21 26.24 12.76 29.56
CA LEU A 21 25.86 11.72 28.61
C LEU A 21 25.74 12.37 27.24
N ILE A 22 26.76 12.15 26.38
CA ILE A 22 26.72 12.54 24.98
C ILE A 22 25.60 11.72 24.34
N ALA A 23 24.49 12.38 24.03
CA ALA A 23 23.40 11.76 23.29
C ALA A 23 23.96 11.24 21.95
N PRO A 24 23.79 9.95 21.63
CA PRO A 24 24.24 9.42 20.35
C PRO A 24 23.57 10.22 19.22
N ARG A 25 24.38 10.92 18.43
CA ARG A 25 23.92 11.60 17.21
C ARG A 25 23.71 10.54 16.14
N PHE A 26 22.52 9.97 16.09
CA PHE A 26 22.11 9.23 14.90
C PHE A 26 21.97 10.26 13.77
N PRO A 27 22.72 10.12 12.66
CA PRO A 27 22.50 10.99 11.51
C PRO A 27 21.05 10.79 11.07
N ILE A 28 20.27 11.88 11.09
CA ILE A 28 18.96 11.89 10.43
C ILE A 28 19.28 11.75 8.94
N LEU A 29 19.19 10.53 8.43
CA LEU A 29 19.27 10.27 7.01
C LEU A 29 18.09 11.01 6.38
N SER A 30 18.34 12.16 5.76
CA SER A 30 17.36 12.82 4.92
C SER A 30 17.12 11.89 3.73
N LEU A 31 16.00 11.17 3.77
CA LEU A 31 15.59 10.30 2.68
C LEU A 31 15.28 11.20 1.49
N ASP A 32 16.07 11.12 0.42
CA ASP A 32 15.68 11.74 -0.84
C ASP A 32 14.53 10.93 -1.44
N GLU A 33 13.30 11.33 -1.12
CA GLU A 33 12.07 10.73 -1.62
C GLU A 33 11.98 10.76 -3.16
N ARG A 34 12.80 11.57 -3.84
CA ARG A 34 12.87 11.61 -5.31
C ARG A 34 13.70 10.48 -5.90
N ARG A 35 14.47 9.77 -5.07
CA ARG A 35 15.38 8.69 -5.48
C ARG A 35 15.08 7.39 -4.76
N LEU A 36 13.80 7.02 -4.68
CA LEU A 36 13.37 5.72 -4.16
C LEU A 36 14.05 4.57 -4.94
N THR A 37 15.20 4.14 -4.45
CA THR A 37 16.00 3.06 -5.04
C THR A 37 16.24 2.00 -3.97
N PRO A 38 16.34 0.72 -4.34
CA PRO A 38 16.69 -0.34 -3.39
C PRO A 38 17.98 -0.06 -2.59
N ALA A 39 18.90 0.75 -3.16
CA ALA A 39 20.12 1.20 -2.49
C ALA A 39 19.89 2.07 -1.23
N LEU A 40 18.70 2.67 -1.08
CA LEU A 40 18.30 3.42 0.12
C LEU A 40 17.68 2.53 1.21
N GLY A 41 17.72 1.20 1.05
CA GLY A 41 17.34 0.25 2.11
C GLY A 41 15.86 -0.11 2.17
N PHE A 42 15.08 0.13 1.11
CA PHE A 42 13.68 -0.30 1.08
C PHE A 42 13.54 -1.82 1.01
N ILE A 43 12.56 -2.35 1.74
CA ILE A 43 12.27 -3.76 1.85
C ILE A 43 10.96 -4.06 1.12
N PHE A 44 11.03 -4.99 0.18
CA PHE A 44 9.85 -5.62 -0.40
C PHE A 44 10.16 -7.07 -0.73
N ASP A 45 9.25 -7.97 -0.37
CA ASP A 45 9.41 -9.40 -0.63
C ASP A 45 8.24 -9.92 -1.47
N ALA A 46 8.57 -10.50 -2.63
CA ALA A 46 7.58 -11.09 -3.53
C ALA A 46 6.76 -12.20 -2.86
N ARG A 47 7.27 -12.84 -1.81
CA ARG A 47 6.55 -13.88 -1.02
C ARG A 47 5.34 -13.31 -0.27
N TRP A 48 5.27 -12.00 -0.07
CA TRP A 48 4.11 -11.35 0.52
C TRP A 48 2.93 -11.31 -0.44
N LEU A 49 3.15 -11.49 -1.75
CA LEU A 49 2.11 -11.37 -2.75
C LEU A 49 1.21 -12.61 -2.77
N LEU A 50 -0.07 -12.36 -3.00
CA LEU A 50 -1.09 -13.36 -3.21
C LEU A 50 -1.51 -13.38 -4.69
N PRO A 51 -2.15 -14.47 -5.15
CA PRO A 51 -2.63 -14.55 -6.52
C PRO A 51 -3.55 -13.39 -6.90
N GLY A 52 -3.41 -12.88 -8.13
CA GLY A 52 -4.26 -11.84 -8.69
C GLY A 52 -4.25 -10.51 -7.92
N GLU A 53 -3.18 -10.23 -7.17
CA GLU A 53 -3.06 -9.03 -6.37
C GLU A 53 -2.95 -7.78 -7.23
N SER A 54 -3.73 -6.75 -6.87
CA SER A 54 -3.76 -5.46 -7.57
C SER A 54 -2.55 -4.58 -7.27
N ILE A 55 -2.26 -3.63 -8.15
CA ILE A 55 -1.20 -2.65 -7.92
C ILE A 55 -1.43 -1.83 -6.65
N VAL A 56 -2.69 -1.50 -6.30
CA VAL A 56 -3.04 -0.80 -5.06
C VAL A 56 -2.60 -1.60 -3.84
N SER A 57 -2.90 -2.91 -3.82
CA SER A 57 -2.50 -3.80 -2.72
C SER A 57 -0.97 -3.92 -2.63
N ILE A 58 -0.28 -4.06 -3.77
CA ILE A 58 1.19 -4.11 -3.83
C ILE A 58 1.79 -2.84 -3.24
N LEU A 59 1.31 -1.66 -3.66
CA LEU A 59 1.79 -0.38 -3.17
C LEU A 59 1.47 -0.17 -1.69
N TRP A 60 0.31 -0.60 -1.20
CA TRP A 60 0.00 -0.56 0.23
C TRP A 60 0.92 -1.45 1.05
N LYS A 61 1.33 -2.62 0.53
CA LYS A 61 2.33 -3.46 1.19
C LYS A 61 3.68 -2.77 1.23
N PHE A 62 4.09 -2.18 0.11
CA PHE A 62 5.35 -1.45 0.00
C PHE A 62 5.37 -0.23 0.93
N ALA A 63 4.29 0.55 0.96
CA ALA A 63 4.10 1.70 1.84
C ALA A 63 4.23 1.32 3.31
N ARG A 64 3.51 0.27 3.75
CA ARG A 64 3.56 -0.19 5.14
C ARG A 64 4.92 -0.74 5.55
N ALA A 65 5.61 -1.44 4.66
CA ALA A 65 6.92 -2.01 4.95
C ALA A 65 8.01 -0.94 5.11
N ASN A 66 7.83 0.21 4.45
CA ASN A 66 8.85 1.24 4.32
C ASN A 66 8.47 2.58 4.94
N GLY A 67 7.27 2.71 5.53
CA GLY A 67 6.78 3.96 6.11
C GLY A 67 6.63 5.10 5.10
N LEU A 68 6.35 4.78 3.83
CA LEU A 68 6.37 5.77 2.75
C LEU A 68 5.07 6.59 2.68
N PRO A 69 5.15 7.91 2.47
CA PRO A 69 3.98 8.74 2.24
C PRO A 69 3.42 8.53 0.82
N GLY A 70 2.13 8.83 0.65
CA GLY A 70 1.42 8.58 -0.60
C GLY A 70 2.04 9.27 -1.82
N HIS A 71 2.49 10.53 -1.69
CA HIS A 71 3.05 11.27 -2.81
C HIS A 71 4.36 10.66 -3.33
N ALA A 72 5.16 10.06 -2.45
CA ALA A 72 6.38 9.38 -2.84
C ALA A 72 6.08 8.10 -3.64
N LEU A 73 4.99 7.39 -3.29
CA LEU A 73 4.53 6.20 -4.02
C LEU A 73 4.02 6.54 -5.42
N VAL A 74 3.26 7.64 -5.59
CA VAL A 74 2.73 8.01 -6.91
C VAL A 74 3.85 8.32 -7.90
N ARG A 75 4.95 8.94 -7.44
CA ARG A 75 6.14 9.20 -8.28
C ARG A 75 6.80 7.92 -8.81
N LEU A 76 6.56 6.77 -8.18
CA LEU A 76 7.03 5.47 -8.70
C LEU A 76 6.27 5.02 -9.95
N MET A 77 5.10 5.61 -10.20
CA MET A 77 4.20 5.22 -11.27
C MET A 77 4.46 6.02 -12.55
N GLY A 78 5.16 7.16 -12.44
CA GLY A 78 5.53 8.02 -13.54
C GLY A 78 6.04 9.36 -13.02
N ALA A 79 7.07 9.93 -13.67
CA ALA A 79 7.66 11.19 -13.24
C ALA A 79 6.72 12.39 -13.45
N ASP A 80 5.87 12.30 -14.47
CA ASP A 80 4.97 13.38 -14.92
C ASP A 80 3.56 13.28 -14.30
N ILE A 81 3.34 12.34 -13.38
CA ILE A 81 2.04 12.18 -12.71
C ILE A 81 1.97 13.16 -11.53
N ASP A 82 0.94 14.02 -11.53
CA ASP A 82 0.62 14.83 -10.36
C ASP A 82 0.20 13.90 -9.20
N PRO A 83 0.88 13.96 -8.03
CA PRO A 83 0.57 13.07 -6.92
C PRO A 83 -0.86 13.16 -6.37
N TYR A 84 -1.55 14.29 -6.53
CA TYR A 84 -2.88 14.53 -5.96
C TYR A 84 -4.00 14.21 -6.95
N GLU A 85 -3.79 14.46 -8.24
CA GLU A 85 -4.70 13.99 -9.30
C GLU A 85 -4.56 12.46 -9.48
N GLY A 86 -3.32 11.97 -9.55
CA GLY A 86 -2.99 10.57 -9.74
C GLY A 86 -3.29 10.04 -11.14
N VAL A 87 -3.38 8.71 -11.25
CA VAL A 87 -3.62 8.04 -12.54
C VAL A 87 -4.51 6.80 -12.36
N GLU A 88 -5.29 6.44 -13.38
CA GLU A 88 -5.98 5.16 -13.38
C GLU A 88 -4.98 3.98 -13.35
N PRO A 89 -5.27 2.87 -12.65
CA PRO A 89 -4.44 1.66 -12.58
C PRO A 89 -4.29 0.85 -13.88
N MET A 90 -4.05 1.51 -15.00
CA MET A 90 -3.99 0.93 -16.34
C MET A 90 -2.56 0.63 -16.76
N ARG A 91 -2.37 -0.40 -17.60
CA ARG A 91 -1.04 -0.83 -18.09
C ARG A 91 -0.30 0.23 -18.93
N ASP A 92 -1.04 1.05 -19.67
CA ASP A 92 -0.53 2.10 -20.55
C ASP A 92 -0.25 3.41 -19.79
N ALA A 93 -0.89 3.61 -18.64
CA ALA A 93 -0.79 4.83 -17.85
C ALA A 93 0.29 4.78 -16.75
N VAL A 94 0.84 3.60 -16.46
CA VAL A 94 1.80 3.38 -15.36
C VAL A 94 3.15 2.91 -15.92
N ASP A 95 4.25 3.53 -15.49
CA ASP A 95 5.62 3.13 -15.83
C ASP A 95 6.01 1.82 -15.12
N VAL A 96 5.60 0.70 -15.72
CA VAL A 96 5.92 -0.66 -15.25
C VAL A 96 7.43 -0.90 -15.19
N LYS A 97 8.21 -0.27 -16.08
CA LYS A 97 9.68 -0.45 -16.11
C LYS A 97 10.31 0.21 -14.89
N HIS A 98 9.83 1.36 -14.45
CA HIS A 98 10.25 1.98 -13.20
C HIS A 98 9.83 1.14 -11.99
N LEU A 99 8.55 0.76 -11.89
CA LEU A 99 8.06 -0.08 -10.79
C LEU A 99 8.83 -1.39 -10.64
N ARG A 100 9.19 -2.04 -11.75
CA ARG A 100 10.01 -3.27 -11.74
C ARG A 100 11.37 -3.06 -11.07
N ARG A 101 12.02 -1.92 -11.32
CA ARG A 101 13.34 -1.60 -10.76
C ARG A 101 13.26 -1.26 -9.28
N THR A 102 12.16 -0.65 -8.84
CA THR A 102 11.96 -0.24 -7.44
C THR A 102 11.47 -1.39 -6.57
N LEU A 103 10.43 -2.12 -7.01
CA LEU A 103 9.79 -3.18 -6.25
C LEU A 103 10.49 -4.54 -6.41
N LEU A 104 11.42 -4.65 -7.35
CA LEU A 104 12.13 -5.89 -7.69
C LEU A 104 11.19 -7.04 -8.04
N LEU A 105 10.03 -6.71 -8.62
CA LEU A 105 9.02 -7.69 -9.06
C LEU A 105 9.16 -8.03 -10.54
N PRO A 106 8.84 -9.26 -10.95
CA PRO A 106 8.78 -9.60 -12.37
C PRO A 106 7.76 -8.73 -13.11
N GLY A 107 8.09 -8.25 -14.31
CA GLY A 107 7.19 -7.40 -15.11
C GLY A 107 5.82 -8.03 -15.35
N LYS A 108 5.76 -9.37 -15.54
CA LYS A 108 4.50 -10.11 -15.67
C LYS A 108 3.58 -9.99 -14.45
N VAL A 109 4.14 -9.91 -13.25
CA VAL A 109 3.37 -9.73 -12.00
C VAL A 109 2.79 -8.31 -11.95
N LEU A 110 3.59 -7.31 -12.32
CA LEU A 110 3.15 -5.92 -12.37
C LEU A 110 2.06 -5.71 -13.44
N HIS A 111 2.25 -6.22 -14.66
CA HIS A 111 1.23 -6.16 -15.70
C HIS A 111 -0.07 -6.88 -15.32
N ALA A 112 0.03 -8.02 -14.63
CA ALA A 112 -1.11 -8.76 -14.09
C ALA A 112 -1.84 -8.01 -12.95
N SER A 113 -1.16 -7.10 -12.26
CA SER A 113 -1.71 -6.30 -11.16
C SER A 113 -2.44 -5.03 -11.63
N LEU A 114 -2.30 -4.69 -12.91
CA LEU A 114 -2.87 -3.53 -13.58
C LEU A 114 -4.05 -3.93 -14.47
N LEU A 115 -4.96 -3.00 -14.66
CA LEU A 115 -6.11 -3.10 -15.55
C LEU A 115 -5.69 -2.97 -17.02
N ASP A 116 -6.47 -3.58 -17.92
CA ASP A 116 -6.17 -3.62 -19.34
C ASP A 116 -6.77 -2.40 -20.07
N ALA A 117 -5.94 -1.64 -20.78
CA ALA A 117 -6.35 -0.44 -21.51
C ALA A 117 -7.37 -0.75 -22.62
N GLY A 118 -7.31 -1.95 -23.21
CA GLY A 118 -8.32 -2.41 -24.20
C GLY A 118 -9.70 -2.68 -23.60
N GLN A 119 -9.84 -2.58 -22.27
CA GLN A 119 -11.07 -2.83 -21.53
C GLN A 119 -11.60 -1.58 -20.80
N ARG A 120 -11.20 -0.37 -21.23
CA ARG A 120 -11.78 0.88 -20.71
C ARG A 120 -13.32 0.82 -20.77
N GLY A 121 -13.97 1.19 -19.67
CA GLY A 121 -15.42 1.05 -19.48
C GLY A 121 -15.91 -0.31 -18.97
N ARG A 122 -15.04 -1.33 -18.85
CA ARG A 122 -15.35 -2.62 -18.20
C ARG A 122 -14.92 -2.70 -16.74
N HIS A 123 -14.41 -1.59 -16.21
CA HIS A 123 -13.91 -1.49 -14.85
C HIS A 123 -14.69 -0.48 -14.02
N HIS A 124 -14.88 -0.80 -12.74
CA HIS A 124 -15.58 0.04 -11.80
C HIS A 124 -14.69 1.24 -11.41
N PRO A 125 -15.20 2.49 -11.47
CA PRO A 125 -14.39 3.68 -11.21
C PRO A 125 -14.08 3.90 -9.73
N VAL A 126 -14.84 3.28 -8.83
CA VAL A 126 -14.60 3.34 -7.38
C VAL A 126 -13.94 2.06 -6.87
N PHE A 127 -13.15 2.18 -5.81
CA PHE A 127 -12.46 1.09 -5.15
C PHE A 127 -13.48 0.10 -4.57
N ARG A 128 -13.47 -1.14 -5.06
CA ARG A 128 -14.32 -2.20 -4.54
C ARG A 128 -13.50 -3.22 -3.78
N TYR A 129 -13.99 -3.66 -2.63
CA TYR A 129 -13.19 -4.53 -1.78
C TYR A 129 -14.01 -5.61 -1.09
N CYS A 130 -13.31 -6.68 -0.69
CA CYS A 130 -13.84 -7.66 0.24
C CYS A 130 -13.24 -7.39 1.62
N ARG A 131 -14.08 -7.10 2.61
CA ARG A 131 -13.66 -6.80 3.98
C ARG A 131 -12.75 -7.85 4.60
N GLN A 132 -13.00 -9.14 4.30
CA GLN A 132 -12.18 -10.25 4.78
C GLN A 132 -10.84 -10.40 4.03
N CYS A 133 -10.76 -10.07 2.73
CA CYS A 133 -9.48 -10.06 2.02
C CYS A 133 -8.62 -8.88 2.49
N VAL A 134 -9.22 -7.70 2.64
CA VAL A 134 -8.53 -6.51 3.10
C VAL A 134 -7.99 -6.70 4.51
N LEU A 135 -8.76 -7.34 5.41
CA LEU A 135 -8.29 -7.76 6.74
C LEU A 135 -7.00 -8.62 6.70
N LEU A 136 -6.82 -9.38 5.62
CA LEU A 136 -5.66 -10.25 5.41
C LEU A 136 -4.56 -9.59 4.57
N GLY A 137 -4.68 -8.29 4.31
CA GLY A 137 -3.68 -7.53 3.54
C GLY A 137 -3.73 -7.82 2.05
N HIS A 138 -4.93 -8.02 1.50
CA HIS A 138 -5.11 -8.36 0.08
C HIS A 138 -6.24 -7.58 -0.57
N HIS A 139 -5.96 -7.10 -1.79
CA HIS A 139 -6.97 -6.65 -2.73
C HIS A 139 -6.64 -7.19 -4.13
N SER A 140 -7.61 -7.82 -4.79
CA SER A 140 -7.42 -8.42 -6.11
C SER A 140 -7.76 -7.45 -7.23
N VAL A 141 -6.99 -7.48 -8.32
CA VAL A 141 -7.27 -6.66 -9.51
C VAL A 141 -8.64 -6.96 -10.13
N THR A 142 -9.11 -8.21 -10.05
CA THR A 142 -10.41 -8.61 -10.62
C THR A 142 -11.59 -8.00 -9.87
N TYR A 143 -11.38 -7.53 -8.64
CA TYR A 143 -12.43 -6.84 -7.89
C TYR A 143 -12.84 -5.54 -8.56
N GLN A 144 -12.08 -5.02 -9.51
CA GLN A 144 -12.47 -3.82 -10.25
C GLN A 144 -13.19 -4.10 -11.55
N MET A 145 -13.43 -5.35 -11.93
CA MET A 145 -14.23 -5.68 -13.12
C MET A 145 -15.73 -5.52 -12.82
N PHE A 146 -16.50 -4.87 -13.69
CA PHE A 146 -17.96 -4.73 -13.51
C PHE A 146 -18.70 -6.07 -13.43
N SER A 147 -18.21 -7.04 -14.21
CA SER A 147 -18.75 -8.40 -14.21
C SER A 147 -18.39 -9.20 -12.97
N GLU A 148 -17.61 -8.64 -12.05
CA GLU A 148 -17.35 -9.25 -10.75
C GLU A 148 -18.27 -8.61 -9.73
N ASN A 149 -18.88 -9.40 -8.84
CA ASN A 149 -19.76 -8.85 -7.80
C ASN A 149 -19.52 -9.50 -6.44
N ARG A 150 -18.80 -10.63 -6.39
CA ARG A 150 -18.58 -11.39 -5.16
C ARG A 150 -17.11 -11.77 -5.04
N CYS A 151 -16.61 -11.81 -3.81
CA CYS A 151 -15.27 -12.32 -3.55
C CYS A 151 -15.22 -13.83 -3.87
N PRO A 152 -14.29 -14.32 -4.70
CA PRO A 152 -14.18 -15.75 -5.00
C PRO A 152 -13.72 -16.57 -3.79
N ALA A 153 -12.94 -15.98 -2.88
CA ALA A 153 -12.51 -16.65 -1.64
C ALA A 153 -13.64 -16.76 -0.61
N HIS A 154 -14.37 -15.67 -0.40
CA HIS A 154 -15.28 -15.54 0.76
C HIS A 154 -16.76 -15.57 0.38
N GLN A 155 -17.09 -15.52 -0.90
CA GLN A 155 -18.47 -15.57 -1.40
C GLN A 155 -19.35 -14.46 -0.79
N ARG A 156 -18.76 -13.28 -0.53
CA ARG A 156 -19.44 -12.07 -0.06
C ARG A 156 -19.49 -11.04 -1.16
N LYS A 157 -20.54 -10.20 -1.19
CA LYS A 157 -20.63 -9.07 -2.11
C LYS A 157 -19.43 -8.14 -1.90
N LEU A 158 -18.89 -7.61 -2.99
CA LEU A 158 -17.85 -6.57 -2.91
C LEU A 158 -18.49 -5.25 -2.46
N GLU A 159 -17.86 -4.59 -1.49
CA GLU A 159 -18.27 -3.30 -0.94
C GLU A 159 -17.63 -2.17 -1.75
N THR A 160 -18.31 -1.04 -1.88
CA THR A 160 -17.80 0.18 -2.55
C THR A 160 -17.68 1.38 -1.62
N GLN A 161 -18.40 1.36 -0.49
CA GLN A 161 -18.51 2.45 0.47
C GLN A 161 -17.81 2.11 1.78
N CYS A 162 -17.13 3.09 2.37
CA CYS A 162 -16.60 2.95 3.72
C CYS A 162 -17.73 2.75 4.73
N HIS A 163 -17.62 1.72 5.58
CA HIS A 163 -18.64 1.43 6.59
C HIS A 163 -18.81 2.53 7.66
N ARG A 164 -17.86 3.46 7.78
CA ARG A 164 -17.87 4.51 8.81
C ARG A 164 -18.39 5.84 8.30
N CYS A 165 -17.92 6.29 7.14
CA CYS A 165 -18.33 7.58 6.57
C CYS A 165 -19.28 7.46 5.37
N GLY A 166 -19.55 6.25 4.87
CA GLY A 166 -20.43 6.00 3.72
C GLY A 166 -19.87 6.46 2.36
N ARG A 167 -18.70 7.11 2.33
CA ARG A 167 -18.11 7.62 1.09
C ARG A 167 -17.47 6.51 0.27
N GLU A 168 -17.55 6.65 -1.04
CA GLU A 168 -16.79 5.85 -1.99
C GLU A 168 -15.41 6.47 -2.21
N THR A 169 -14.41 5.63 -2.41
CA THR A 169 -13.05 6.07 -2.73
C THR A 169 -12.82 5.87 -4.23
N PRO A 170 -12.47 6.91 -5.00
CA PRO A 170 -12.08 6.74 -6.40
C PRO A 170 -10.94 5.73 -6.55
N TYR A 171 -11.00 4.85 -7.55
CA TYR A 171 -9.95 3.88 -7.82
C TYR A 171 -8.84 4.49 -8.68
N ILE A 172 -8.26 5.56 -8.17
CA ILE A 172 -7.20 6.35 -8.81
C ILE A 172 -5.96 6.30 -7.92
N LEU A 173 -4.80 6.09 -8.53
CA LEU A 173 -3.51 6.02 -7.86
C LEU A 173 -3.00 7.42 -7.57
N ASN A 174 -3.62 8.06 -6.58
CA ASN A 174 -3.18 9.32 -6.02
C ASN A 174 -2.67 9.13 -4.59
N ALA A 175 -2.04 10.18 -4.06
CA ALA A 175 -1.41 10.20 -2.75
C ALA A 175 -2.39 9.83 -1.64
N SER A 176 -3.68 10.16 -1.79
CA SER A 176 -4.72 9.82 -0.82
C SER A 176 -5.00 8.31 -0.79
N LEU A 177 -5.22 7.67 -1.95
CA LEU A 177 -5.48 6.23 -2.01
C LEU A 177 -4.26 5.42 -1.61
N VAL A 178 -3.10 5.63 -2.25
CA VAL A 178 -1.91 4.80 -1.99
C VAL A 178 -1.25 5.12 -0.65
N GLY A 179 -1.43 6.35 -0.14
CA GLY A 179 -1.00 6.77 1.19
C GLY A 179 -1.93 6.33 2.33
N SER A 180 -3.05 5.67 2.05
CA SER A 180 -3.99 5.16 3.06
C SER A 180 -4.07 3.62 3.05
N PRO A 181 -2.98 2.87 3.38
CA PRO A 181 -3.01 1.41 3.36
C PRO A 181 -4.18 0.81 4.14
N TYR A 182 -5.08 0.16 3.41
CA TYR A 182 -6.25 -0.54 3.95
C TYR A 182 -7.25 0.37 4.71
N ARG A 183 -7.16 1.68 4.47
CA ARG A 183 -7.98 2.71 5.12
C ARG A 183 -8.76 3.52 4.10
N CYS A 184 -9.88 4.07 4.52
CA CYS A 184 -10.63 5.05 3.76
C CYS A 184 -9.77 6.31 3.58
N ALA A 185 -9.57 6.71 2.32
CA ALA A 185 -8.87 7.92 1.92
C ALA A 185 -9.47 9.21 2.50
N GLN A 186 -10.76 9.17 2.89
CA GLN A 186 -11.51 10.34 3.36
C GLN A 186 -11.54 10.47 4.88
N CYS A 187 -11.75 9.38 5.62
CA CYS A 187 -11.89 9.42 7.08
C CYS A 187 -10.80 8.66 7.85
N GLY A 188 -9.88 7.96 7.16
CA GLY A 188 -8.81 7.19 7.77
C GLY A 188 -9.25 5.89 8.46
N GLU A 189 -10.55 5.59 8.50
CA GLU A 189 -11.07 4.36 9.09
C GLU A 189 -10.60 3.13 8.30
N LEU A 190 -10.31 2.04 8.99
CA LEU A 190 -9.97 0.79 8.33
C LEU A 190 -11.18 0.26 7.56
N TYR A 191 -10.97 -0.28 6.36
CA TYR A 191 -12.04 -0.98 5.65
C TYR A 191 -12.44 -2.30 6.35
N ALA A 192 -11.53 -2.84 7.15
CA ALA A 192 -11.73 -4.03 7.98
C ALA A 192 -11.79 -3.66 9.47
N THR A 193 -12.13 -4.63 10.33
CA THR A 193 -12.21 -4.43 11.78
C THR A 193 -10.86 -4.14 12.45
N GLN A 194 -9.75 -4.46 11.79
CA GLN A 194 -8.39 -4.22 12.29
C GLN A 194 -7.40 -4.13 11.13
N SER A 195 -6.21 -3.61 11.42
CA SER A 195 -5.12 -3.54 10.44
C SER A 195 -4.67 -4.95 10.04
N PRO A 196 -4.20 -5.14 8.79
CA PRO A 196 -3.69 -6.44 8.39
C PRO A 196 -2.46 -6.85 9.21
N PRO A 197 -2.22 -8.15 9.37
CA PRO A 197 -1.04 -8.63 10.09
C PRO A 197 0.25 -8.07 9.47
N ALA A 198 1.31 -8.03 10.29
CA ALA A 198 2.64 -7.71 9.82
C ALA A 198 3.10 -8.74 8.77
N PHE A 199 4.04 -8.32 7.92
CA PHE A 199 4.57 -9.20 6.87
C PHE A 199 5.27 -10.41 7.49
N ALA A 200 4.81 -11.60 7.13
CA ALA A 200 5.34 -12.87 7.62
C ALA A 200 5.70 -13.79 6.45
N ALA A 201 6.62 -14.73 6.69
CA ALA A 201 7.00 -15.73 5.69
C ALA A 201 5.84 -16.66 5.29
N LYS A 202 4.86 -16.85 6.18
CA LYS A 202 3.65 -17.62 5.91
C LYS A 202 2.48 -16.68 5.57
N PRO A 203 1.72 -16.95 4.48
CA PRO A 203 0.55 -16.16 4.14
C PRO A 203 -0.52 -16.22 5.24
N ALA A 204 -1.06 -15.06 5.62
CA ALA A 204 -2.19 -14.98 6.54
C ALA A 204 -3.48 -15.63 5.98
N MET A 205 -3.62 -15.62 4.65
CA MET A 205 -4.77 -16.18 3.96
C MET A 205 -4.70 -17.71 3.82
N ARG A 206 -5.79 -18.38 4.21
CA ARG A 206 -5.97 -19.84 4.09
C ARG A 206 -5.71 -20.34 2.67
N LYS A 207 -5.16 -21.55 2.55
CA LYS A 207 -4.81 -22.17 1.25
C LYS A 207 -6.01 -22.24 0.30
N GLU A 208 -7.18 -22.64 0.79
CA GLU A 208 -8.42 -22.73 -0.02
C GLU A 208 -8.82 -21.38 -0.62
N HIS A 209 -8.78 -20.30 0.17
CA HIS A 209 -9.08 -18.95 -0.29
C HIS A 209 -8.08 -18.49 -1.37
N ARG A 210 -6.78 -18.79 -1.19
CA ARG A 210 -5.74 -18.50 -2.19
C ARG A 210 -5.98 -19.26 -3.49
N ILE A 211 -6.37 -20.53 -3.43
CA ILE A 211 -6.70 -21.35 -4.60
C ILE A 211 -7.93 -20.77 -5.33
N ALA A 212 -8.98 -20.40 -4.59
CA ALA A 212 -10.19 -19.82 -5.17
C ALA A 212 -9.89 -18.51 -5.90
N ILE A 213 -9.10 -17.61 -5.30
CA ILE A 213 -8.66 -16.36 -5.95
C ILE A 213 -7.80 -16.67 -7.17
N ALA A 214 -6.83 -17.59 -7.08
CA ALA A 214 -5.97 -17.94 -8.19
C ALA A 214 -6.76 -18.48 -9.40
N ARG A 215 -7.64 -19.46 -9.17
CA ARG A 215 -8.50 -20.04 -10.22
C ARG A 215 -9.36 -18.96 -10.88
N HIS A 216 -10.00 -18.14 -10.05
CA HIS A 216 -10.83 -17.06 -10.57
C HIS A 216 -10.02 -16.06 -11.41
N PHE A 217 -8.87 -15.62 -10.89
CA PHE A 217 -7.96 -14.71 -11.59
C PHE A 217 -7.53 -15.29 -12.95
N TYR A 218 -7.04 -16.53 -13.00
CA TYR A 218 -6.62 -17.14 -14.25
C TYR A 218 -7.75 -17.28 -15.26
N ASN A 219 -8.96 -17.64 -14.82
CA ASN A 219 -10.12 -17.72 -15.72
C ASN A 219 -10.46 -16.36 -16.34
N ARG A 220 -10.39 -15.28 -15.56
CA ARG A 220 -10.62 -13.91 -16.04
C ARG A 220 -9.54 -13.43 -17.01
N MET A 221 -8.29 -13.75 -16.70
CA MET A 221 -7.16 -13.35 -17.54
C MET A 221 -7.12 -14.15 -18.84
N ALA A 222 -7.43 -15.45 -18.82
CA ALA A 222 -7.52 -16.28 -20.02
C ALA A 222 -8.65 -15.81 -20.95
N GLY A 223 -9.82 -15.48 -20.40
CA GLY A 223 -10.95 -14.95 -21.18
C GLY A 223 -10.71 -13.56 -21.78
N SER A 224 -9.72 -12.80 -21.28
CA SER A 224 -9.34 -11.50 -21.85
C SER A 224 -8.52 -11.64 -23.14
N PHE A 225 -7.88 -12.79 -23.39
CA PHE A 225 -7.17 -13.07 -24.65
C PHE A 225 -8.09 -13.60 -25.75
N CYS A 226 -9.27 -14.14 -25.42
CA CYS A 226 -10.18 -14.75 -26.40
C CYS A 226 -11.15 -13.78 -27.08
N LEU A 227 -11.17 -12.50 -26.70
CA LEU A 227 -11.99 -11.45 -27.35
C LEU A 227 -11.18 -10.58 -28.33
N GLY A 228 -9.96 -11.01 -28.67
CA GLY A 228 -9.05 -10.30 -29.58
C GLY A 228 -8.77 -11.02 -30.92
N VAL A 229 -9.55 -12.05 -31.26
CA VAL A 229 -9.44 -12.73 -32.56
C VAL A 229 -10.78 -12.62 -33.30
N ASP A 230 -10.70 -11.98 -34.46
CA ASP A 230 -11.69 -11.76 -35.54
C ASP A 230 -12.86 -10.80 -35.32
N ASP A 231 -12.76 -9.63 -35.95
CA ASP A 231 -13.52 -9.39 -37.19
C ASP A 231 -13.09 -8.09 -37.92
N ARG A 232 -12.33 -8.24 -39.02
CA ARG A 232 -12.67 -7.77 -40.38
C ARG A 232 -11.43 -7.55 -41.26
N VAL A 233 -11.16 -8.60 -42.04
CA VAL A 233 -10.87 -8.48 -43.47
C VAL A 233 -12.03 -7.75 -44.14
N LEU A 234 -11.74 -6.64 -44.82
CA LEU A 234 -12.18 -6.28 -46.17
C LEU A 234 -11.39 -5.03 -46.61
#